data_AF-A0A926TIJ3-F1
#
_entry.id   AF-A0A926TIJ3-F1
#
_cell.length_a   1.000
_cell.length_b   1.000
_cell.length_c   1.000
_cell.angle_alpha   90.00
_cell.angle_beta   90.00
_cell.angle_gamma   90.00
#
_symmetry.space_group_name_H-M   'P 1'
#
loop_
_entity.id
_entity.type
_entity.pdbx_description
1 polymer ?
#
loop_
_entity_poly.entity_id
_entity_poly.type
_entity_poly.pdbx_seq_one_letter_code
_entity_poly.pdbx_strand_id
1 'polypeptide(L)'
;MLETLPLMLATPIAKIILDKLYEGVGSKLGEKAVEAATAPIQRLGQVVWNRCFRGKPGTDKLLEAAAKGSQPELKQVRDYLLKEMENPAFVEEVKPIAQEIHQVLVRFDDVNAKNVQQIFGGQGLQVNERQDQPIIQIQGNPTMHFGTPPRSDN
;
A
#
# COMPACT_ATOMS: atom_id res chain seq x y z
N MET A 1 10.64 -28.67 -1.47
CA MET A 1 10.63 -27.57 -0.49
C MET A 1 10.53 -26.30 -1.31
N LEU A 2 9.51 -25.45 -1.12
CA LEU A 2 9.39 -24.19 -1.85
C LEU A 2 10.58 -23.29 -1.43
N GLU A 3 11.58 -23.13 -2.31
CA GLU A 3 12.74 -22.26 -2.06
C GLU A 3 12.32 -20.79 -1.99
N THR A 4 11.26 -20.43 -2.72
CA THR A 4 10.64 -19.11 -2.71
C THR A 4 9.13 -19.26 -2.88
N LEU A 5 8.33 -18.59 -2.06
CA LEU A 5 6.88 -18.58 -2.18
C LEU A 5 6.49 -17.80 -3.45
N PRO A 6 5.80 -18.42 -4.42
CA PRO A 6 5.40 -17.74 -5.64
C PRO A 6 4.45 -16.58 -5.34
N LEU A 7 4.53 -15.53 -6.15
CA LEU A 7 3.77 -14.28 -5.95
C LEU A 7 2.27 -14.54 -5.79
N MET A 8 1.71 -15.46 -6.59
CA MET A 8 0.30 -15.84 -6.52
C MET A 8 -0.14 -16.39 -5.15
N LEU A 9 0.77 -17.02 -4.39
CA LEU A 9 0.52 -17.50 -3.03
C LEU A 9 0.82 -16.41 -1.99
N ALA A 10 1.81 -15.56 -2.26
CA ALA A 10 2.20 -14.47 -1.37
C ALA A 10 1.15 -13.33 -1.32
N THR A 11 0.51 -13.01 -2.45
CA THR A 11 -0.49 -11.94 -2.57
C THR A 11 -1.69 -12.10 -1.61
N PRO A 12 -2.40 -13.24 -1.55
CA PRO A 12 -3.52 -13.40 -0.61
C PRO A 12 -3.08 -13.31 0.86
N ILE A 13 -1.89 -13.81 1.20
CA ILE A 13 -1.31 -13.64 2.54
C ILE A 13 -1.07 -12.15 2.83
N ALA A 14 -0.39 -11.44 1.92
CA ALA A 14 -0.08 -10.03 2.08
C ALA A 14 -1.35 -9.20 2.26
N LYS A 15 -2.40 -9.48 1.47
CA LYS A 15 -3.71 -8.84 1.59
C LYS A 15 -4.30 -8.99 2.99
N ILE A 16 -4.29 -10.20 3.56
CA ILE A 16 -4.82 -10.46 4.90
C ILE A 16 -4.05 -9.67 5.97
N ILE A 17 -2.72 -9.72 5.92
CA ILE A 17 -1.87 -9.01 6.89
C ILE A 17 -2.06 -7.49 6.78
N LEU A 18 -2.11 -6.97 5.55
CA LEU A 18 -2.32 -5.54 5.30
C LEU A 18 -3.69 -5.08 5.76
N ASP A 19 -4.77 -5.79 5.45
CA ASP A 19 -6.11 -5.43 5.93
C ASP A 19 -6.20 -5.43 7.47
N LYS A 20 -5.42 -6.29 8.15
CA LYS A 20 -5.37 -6.32 9.61
C LYS A 20 -4.53 -5.19 10.22
N LEU A 21 -3.42 -4.80 9.60
CA LEU A 21 -2.55 -3.71 10.08
C LEU A 21 -3.02 -2.32 9.65
N TYR A 22 -3.61 -2.24 8.47
CA TYR A 22 -4.07 -1.02 7.81
C TYR A 22 -5.43 -1.31 7.19
N GLU A 23 -6.49 -0.96 7.92
CA GLU A 23 -7.86 -1.27 7.55
C GLU A 23 -8.17 -0.88 6.08
N GLY A 24 -8.53 -1.86 5.26
CA GLY A 24 -8.89 -1.68 3.85
C GLY A 24 -7.73 -1.56 2.86
N VAL A 25 -6.47 -1.55 3.30
CA VAL A 25 -5.29 -1.47 2.40
C VAL A 25 -5.07 -2.75 1.61
N GLY A 26 -5.40 -3.91 2.18
CA GLY A 26 -5.32 -5.17 1.45
C GLY A 26 -6.26 -5.21 0.24
N SER A 27 -7.39 -4.49 0.30
CA SER A 27 -8.30 -4.34 -0.83
C SER A 27 -7.74 -3.44 -1.95
N LYS A 28 -6.74 -2.60 -1.66
CA LYS A 28 -6.04 -1.77 -2.66
C LYS A 28 -4.95 -2.49 -3.44
N LEU A 29 -4.61 -3.73 -3.06
CA LEU A 29 -3.70 -4.60 -3.82
C LEU A 29 -4.38 -5.15 -5.09
N GLY A 30 -4.61 -4.27 -6.07
CA GLY A 30 -4.95 -4.65 -7.44
C GLY A 30 -3.72 -5.13 -8.23
N GLU A 31 -3.92 -5.61 -9.45
CA GLU A 31 -2.85 -6.20 -10.28
C GLU A 31 -1.64 -5.26 -10.43
N LYS A 32 -1.84 -3.99 -10.81
CA LYS A 32 -0.74 -3.03 -10.97
C LYS A 32 -0.02 -2.68 -9.68
N ALA A 33 -0.76 -2.67 -8.57
CA ALA A 33 -0.19 -2.45 -7.25
C ALA A 33 0.66 -3.66 -6.80
N VAL A 34 0.21 -4.88 -7.11
CA VAL A 34 0.97 -6.10 -6.90
C VAL A 34 2.26 -6.09 -7.73
N GLU A 35 2.21 -5.63 -8.98
CA GLU A 35 3.41 -5.45 -9.81
C GLU A 35 4.39 -4.45 -9.16
N ALA A 36 3.89 -3.28 -8.73
CA ALA A 36 4.71 -2.25 -8.09
C ALA A 36 5.30 -2.68 -6.73
N ALA A 37 4.59 -3.54 -5.99
CA ALA A 37 4.98 -4.03 -4.67
C ALA A 37 5.42 -5.51 -4.69
N THR A 38 5.84 -6.06 -5.84
CA THR A 38 6.13 -7.50 -6.00
C THR A 38 7.17 -7.99 -5.00
N ALA A 39 8.30 -7.29 -4.89
CA ALA A 39 9.40 -7.68 -4.00
C ALA A 39 9.00 -7.69 -2.51
N PRO A 40 8.37 -6.63 -1.94
CA PRO A 40 7.94 -6.67 -0.55
C PRO A 40 6.76 -7.63 -0.31
N ILE A 41 5.85 -7.85 -1.28
CA ILE A 41 4.79 -8.87 -1.17
C ILE A 41 5.39 -10.26 -1.06
N GLN A 42 6.35 -10.60 -1.92
CA GLN A 42 7.04 -11.89 -1.87
C GLN A 42 7.77 -12.09 -0.54
N ARG A 43 8.49 -11.07 -0.07
CA ARG A 43 9.16 -11.12 1.24
C ARG A 43 8.17 -11.34 2.38
N LEU A 44 7.06 -10.61 2.40
CA LEU A 44 6.02 -10.77 3.41
C LEU A 44 5.45 -12.20 3.39
N GLY A 45 5.05 -12.68 2.21
CA GLY A 45 4.58 -14.05 2.03
C GLY A 45 5.59 -15.09 2.49
N GLN A 46 6.88 -14.89 2.20
CA GLN A 46 7.95 -15.80 2.60
C GLN A 46 8.17 -15.83 4.12
N VAL A 47 8.14 -14.67 4.78
CA VAL A 47 8.24 -14.56 6.25
C VAL A 47 7.10 -15.31 6.90
N VAL A 48 5.87 -15.04 6.46
CA VAL A 48 4.68 -15.74 6.95
C VAL A 48 4.77 -17.24 6.67
N TRP A 49 5.20 -17.65 5.48
CA TRP A 49 5.42 -19.05 5.16
C TRP A 49 6.38 -19.72 6.13
N ASN A 50 7.57 -19.14 6.30
CA ASN A 50 8.63 -19.68 7.15
C ASN A 50 8.20 -19.78 8.62
N ARG A 51 7.43 -18.81 9.11
CA ARG A 51 6.99 -18.75 10.50
C ARG A 51 5.78 -19.63 10.79
N CYS A 52 4.78 -19.59 9.91
CA CYS A 52 3.43 -20.09 10.20
C CYS A 52 3.14 -21.45 9.56
N PHE A 53 3.76 -21.74 8.40
CA PHE A 53 3.36 -22.86 7.54
C PHE A 53 4.48 -23.86 7.22
N ARG A 54 5.75 -23.45 7.33
CA ARG A 54 6.90 -24.32 7.06
C ARG A 54 6.94 -25.50 8.03
N GLY A 55 7.06 -26.71 7.47
CA GLY A 55 7.15 -27.95 8.24
C GLY A 55 5.79 -28.51 8.70
N LYS A 56 4.67 -27.85 8.36
CA LYS A 56 3.33 -28.39 8.60
C LYS A 56 2.87 -29.23 7.41
N PRO A 57 2.38 -30.46 7.61
CA PRO A 57 1.87 -31.28 6.51
C PRO A 57 0.59 -30.66 5.94
N GLY A 58 0.53 -30.53 4.60
CA GLY A 58 -0.68 -30.10 3.88
C GLY A 58 -0.87 -28.59 3.74
N THR A 59 0.03 -27.76 4.29
CA THR A 59 -0.07 -26.30 4.16
C THR A 59 0.24 -25.79 2.77
N ASP A 60 1.10 -26.48 1.99
CA ASP A 60 1.33 -26.15 0.58
C ASP A 60 0.02 -26.24 -0.22
N LYS A 61 -0.71 -27.36 -0.09
CA LYS A 61 -1.99 -27.59 -0.76
C LYS A 61 -3.08 -26.62 -0.29
N LEU A 62 -3.10 -26.31 1.00
CA LEU A 62 -4.02 -25.34 1.59
C LEU A 62 -3.83 -23.96 0.95
N LEU A 63 -2.57 -23.51 0.83
CA LEU A 63 -2.24 -22.22 0.23
C LEU A 63 -2.50 -22.20 -1.27
N GLU A 64 -2.18 -23.28 -1.99
CA GLU A 64 -2.52 -23.42 -3.41
C GLU A 64 -4.02 -23.36 -3.65
N ALA A 65 -4.83 -24.04 -2.83
CA ALA A 65 -6.28 -23.98 -2.91
C ALA A 65 -6.81 -22.58 -2.57
N ALA A 66 -6.27 -21.94 -1.53
CA ALA A 66 -6.62 -20.56 -1.18
C ALA A 66 -6.28 -19.57 -2.30
N ALA A 67 -5.12 -19.69 -2.94
CA ALA A 67 -4.72 -18.85 -4.06
C ALA A 67 -5.56 -19.08 -5.33
N LYS A 68 -6.09 -20.30 -5.53
CA LYS A 68 -7.06 -20.61 -6.59
C LYS A 68 -8.47 -20.09 -6.29
N GLY A 69 -8.67 -19.43 -5.16
CA GLY A 69 -9.94 -18.81 -4.78
C GLY A 69 -10.90 -19.72 -4.01
N SER A 70 -10.43 -20.89 -3.55
CA SER A 70 -11.27 -21.75 -2.72
C SER A 70 -11.59 -21.07 -1.38
N GLN A 71 -12.86 -20.72 -1.22
CA GLN A 71 -13.36 -19.97 -0.05
C GLN A 71 -13.08 -20.65 1.30
N PRO A 72 -13.27 -21.97 1.49
CA PRO A 72 -13.04 -22.58 2.79
C PRO A 72 -11.55 -22.57 3.17
N GLU A 73 -10.65 -22.87 2.24
CA GLU A 73 -9.20 -22.84 2.49
C GLU A 73 -8.70 -21.41 2.70
N LEU A 74 -9.21 -20.44 1.95
CA LEU A 74 -8.86 -19.03 2.14
C LEU A 74 -9.31 -18.51 3.50
N LYS A 75 -10.51 -18.90 3.95
CA LYS A 75 -11.00 -18.59 5.29
C LYS A 75 -10.12 -19.23 6.37
N GLN A 76 -9.74 -20.49 6.20
CA GLN A 76 -8.87 -21.19 7.14
C GLN A 76 -7.48 -20.54 7.25
N VAL A 77 -6.88 -20.15 6.11
CA VAL A 77 -5.61 -19.40 6.10
C VAL A 77 -5.79 -18.05 6.81
N ARG A 78 -6.88 -17.34 6.54
CA ARG A 78 -7.19 -16.06 7.18
C ARG A 78 -7.34 -16.20 8.69
N ASP A 79 -8.18 -17.10 9.17
CA ASP A 79 -8.42 -17.30 10.60
C ASP A 79 -7.13 -17.68 11.34
N TYR A 80 -6.29 -18.51 10.71
CA TYR A 80 -4.99 -18.88 11.26
C TYR A 80 -4.04 -17.68 11.35
N LEU A 81 -3.92 -16.89 10.29
CA LEU A 81 -3.06 -15.71 10.28
C LEU A 81 -3.52 -14.63 11.24
N LEU A 82 -4.84 -14.39 11.35
CA LEU A 82 -5.39 -13.43 12.28
C LEU A 82 -5.09 -13.81 13.73
N LYS A 83 -5.13 -15.11 14.05
CA LYS A 83 -4.73 -15.63 15.36
C LYS A 83 -3.23 -15.46 15.62
N GLU A 84 -2.37 -15.77 14.65
CA GLU A 84 -0.93 -15.53 14.84
C GLU A 84 -0.59 -14.04 14.96
N MET A 85 -1.37 -13.15 14.36
CA MET A 85 -1.25 -11.70 14.54
C MET A 85 -1.64 -11.20 15.94
N GLU A 86 -2.20 -12.05 16.81
CA GLU A 86 -2.32 -11.74 18.24
C GLU A 86 -0.96 -11.87 18.96
N ASN A 87 0.02 -12.54 18.35
CA ASN A 87 1.37 -12.63 18.87
C ASN A 87 2.18 -11.37 18.51
N PRO A 88 2.62 -10.56 19.50
CA PRO A 88 3.34 -9.32 19.24
C PRO A 88 4.66 -9.54 18.49
N ALA A 89 5.37 -10.65 18.76
CA ALA A 89 6.63 -10.95 18.07
C ALA A 89 6.42 -11.19 16.57
N PHE A 90 5.29 -11.82 16.20
CA PHE A 90 4.95 -12.01 14.80
C PHE A 90 4.57 -10.68 14.13
N VAL A 91 3.80 -9.84 14.84
CA VAL A 91 3.43 -8.51 14.35
C VAL A 91 4.67 -7.65 14.10
N GLU A 92 5.64 -7.64 15.02
CA GLU A 92 6.90 -6.89 14.85
C GLU A 92 7.71 -7.36 13.63
N GLU A 93 7.63 -8.64 13.27
CA GLU A 93 8.31 -9.21 12.11
C GLU A 93 7.65 -8.79 10.78
N VAL A 94 6.31 -8.81 10.72
CA VAL A 94 5.56 -8.53 9.47
C VAL A 94 5.26 -7.05 9.24
N LYS A 95 5.15 -6.26 10.31
CA LYS A 95 4.81 -4.82 10.27
C LYS A 95 5.74 -3.97 9.40
N PRO A 96 7.08 -4.07 9.47
CA PRO A 96 7.96 -3.24 8.63
C PRO A 96 7.78 -3.54 7.14
N ILE A 97 7.55 -4.81 6.79
CA ILE A 97 7.33 -5.21 5.39
C ILE A 97 5.94 -4.74 4.92
N ALA A 98 4.92 -4.86 5.78
CA ALA A 98 3.60 -4.33 5.49
C ALA A 98 3.60 -2.79 5.33
N GLN A 99 4.41 -2.07 6.12
CA GLN A 99 4.63 -0.63 5.95
C GLN A 99 5.24 -0.31 4.59
N GLU A 100 6.22 -1.10 4.13
CA GLU A 100 6.84 -0.93 2.82
C GLU A 100 5.79 -1.08 1.70
N ILE A 101 4.95 -2.12 1.75
CA ILE A 101 3.87 -2.32 0.78
C ILE A 101 2.87 -1.16 0.83
N HIS A 102 2.48 -0.72 2.02
CA HIS A 102 1.56 0.40 2.19
C HIS A 102 2.12 1.71 1.59
N GLN A 103 3.40 2.00 1.78
CA GLN A 103 4.04 3.17 1.17
C GLN A 103 4.04 3.09 -0.36
N VAL A 104 4.30 1.92 -0.93
CA VAL A 104 4.20 1.71 -2.39
C VAL A 104 2.78 1.98 -2.86
N LEU A 105 1.77 1.46 -2.15
CA LEU A 105 0.36 1.66 -2.47
C LEU A 105 -0.06 3.13 -2.41
N VAL A 106 0.32 3.85 -1.35
CA VAL A 106 0.01 5.28 -1.20
C VAL A 106 0.65 6.09 -2.33
N ARG A 107 1.93 5.85 -2.63
CA ARG A 107 2.61 6.53 -3.75
C ARG A 107 1.97 6.20 -5.10
N PHE A 108 1.52 4.96 -5.29
CA PHE A 108 0.84 4.55 -6.50
C PHE A 108 -0.51 5.28 -6.66
N ASP A 109 -1.27 5.46 -5.57
CA ASP A 109 -2.52 6.21 -5.54
C ASP A 109 -2.29 7.72 -5.79
N ASP A 110 -1.30 8.31 -5.11
CA ASP A 110 -0.92 9.73 -5.25
C ASP A 110 -0.45 10.09 -6.68
N VAL A 111 0.38 9.24 -7.30
CA VAL A 111 0.86 9.43 -8.68
C VAL A 111 -0.28 9.37 -9.70
N ASN A 112 -1.33 8.58 -9.43
CA ASN A 112 -2.52 8.54 -10.28
C ASN A 112 -3.52 9.67 -9.96
N ALA A 113 -3.45 10.29 -8.77
CA ALA A 113 -4.44 11.25 -8.31
C ALA A 113 -4.08 12.73 -8.55
N LYS A 114 -2.81 13.16 -8.51
CA LYS A 114 -2.50 14.60 -8.56
C LYS A 114 -1.15 14.95 -9.20
N ASN A 115 -1.18 16.06 -9.94
CA ASN A 115 -0.06 16.92 -10.30
C ASN A 115 1.07 16.87 -9.26
N VAL A 116 2.26 16.53 -9.74
CA VAL A 116 3.45 16.41 -8.91
C VAL A 116 3.87 17.81 -8.47
N GLN A 117 3.57 18.16 -7.22
CA GLN A 117 4.17 19.30 -6.54
C GLN A 117 5.23 18.74 -5.60
N GLN A 118 6.43 18.50 -6.13
CA GLN A 118 7.57 18.06 -5.33
C GLN A 118 8.10 19.25 -4.53
N ILE A 119 7.94 19.21 -3.21
CA ILE A 119 8.61 20.14 -2.29
C ILE A 119 9.77 19.38 -1.64
N PHE A 120 10.96 19.53 -2.20
CA PHE A 120 12.22 19.18 -1.53
C PHE A 120 12.98 20.49 -1.25
N GLY A 121 13.32 20.76 0.02
CA GLY A 121 14.31 21.78 0.39
C GLY A 121 13.92 23.25 0.16
N GLY A 122 12.64 23.59 -0.03
CA GLY A 122 12.19 24.99 -0.10
C GLY A 122 12.06 25.60 -1.50
N GLN A 123 12.21 24.81 -2.57
CA GLN A 123 11.78 25.19 -3.91
C GLN A 123 10.79 24.16 -4.43
N GLY A 124 9.51 24.56 -4.52
CA GLY A 124 8.46 23.73 -5.09
C GLY A 124 8.53 23.77 -6.61
N LEU A 125 8.82 22.63 -7.25
CA LEU A 125 8.61 22.47 -8.68
C LEU A 125 7.28 21.76 -8.89
N GLN A 126 6.38 22.41 -9.63
CA GLN A 126 5.09 21.86 -10.00
C GLN A 126 5.14 21.50 -11.48
N VAL A 127 5.12 20.20 -11.78
CA VAL A 127 5.07 19.70 -13.16
C VAL A 127 3.68 19.13 -13.39
N ASN A 128 2.84 19.87 -14.11
CA ASN A 128 1.53 19.41 -14.56
C ASN A 128 1.66 18.82 -15.97
N GLU A 129 1.61 17.50 -16.10
CA GLU A 129 1.40 16.86 -17.40
C GLU A 129 -0.10 16.72 -17.70
N ARG A 130 -0.63 17.73 -18.40
CA ARG A 130 -1.62 17.70 -19.50
C ARG A 130 -2.21 19.09 -19.64
N GLN A 131 -1.75 19.77 -20.68
CA GLN A 131 -1.97 21.19 -20.93
C GLN A 131 -3.24 21.42 -21.75
N ASP A 132 -4.38 21.59 -21.07
CA ASP A 132 -5.63 22.07 -21.67
C ASP A 132 -6.16 23.36 -21.00
N GLN A 133 -5.39 23.96 -20.08
CA GLN A 133 -5.76 25.22 -19.43
C GLN A 133 -4.55 26.18 -19.32
N PRO A 134 -4.78 27.50 -19.48
CA PRO A 134 -3.70 28.49 -19.44
C PRO A 134 -3.11 28.59 -18.03
N ILE A 135 -1.77 28.61 -17.98
CA ILE A 135 -0.99 28.71 -16.74
C ILE A 135 -0.71 30.19 -16.46
N ILE A 136 -1.09 30.68 -15.28
CA ILE A 136 -0.69 32.00 -14.79
C ILE A 136 0.61 31.82 -13.99
N GLN A 137 1.73 32.25 -14.57
CA GLN A 137 3.04 32.18 -13.94
C GLN A 137 3.41 33.56 -13.39
N ILE A 138 3.42 33.71 -12.06
CA ILE A 138 3.75 34.97 -11.38
C ILE A 138 5.21 34.91 -10.94
N GLN A 139 6.09 35.72 -11.55
CA GLN A 139 7.47 35.87 -11.09
C GLN A 139 7.54 36.96 -10.00
N GLY A 140 7.63 36.55 -8.74
CA GLY A 140 7.86 37.44 -7.58
C GLY A 140 7.03 37.05 -6.35
N ASN A 141 7.34 37.67 -5.20
CA ASN A 141 6.51 37.52 -3.99
C ASN A 141 5.13 38.14 -4.24
N PRO A 142 4.04 37.38 -4.18
CA PRO A 142 2.70 37.94 -4.36
C PRO A 142 2.39 38.87 -3.19
N THR A 143 2.30 40.17 -3.46
CA THR A 143 1.79 41.14 -2.49
C THR A 143 0.29 41.23 -2.69
N MET A 144 -0.49 40.68 -1.75
CA MET A 144 -1.95 40.78 -1.78
C MET A 144 -2.37 42.17 -1.27
N HIS A 145 -2.87 43.00 -2.17
CA HIS A 145 -3.51 44.26 -1.80
C HIS A 145 -4.99 43.99 -1.52
N PHE A 146 -5.36 43.93 -0.24
CA PHE A 146 -6.76 43.97 0.15
C PHE A 146 -7.24 45.42 0.03
N GLY A 147 -8.17 45.68 -0.89
CA GLY A 147 -8.79 47.00 -1.02
C GLY A 147 -9.42 47.42 0.31
N THR A 148 -9.27 48.68 0.70
CA THR A 148 -9.93 49.22 1.89
C THR A 148 -11.43 49.01 1.79
N PRO A 149 -12.10 48.49 2.84
CA PRO A 149 -13.55 48.30 2.83
C PRO A 149 -14.24 49.66 2.59
N PRO A 150 -15.37 49.69 1.86
CA PRO A 150 -16.11 50.92 1.64
C PRO A 150 -16.52 51.49 3.00
N ARG A 151 -16.18 52.77 3.20
CA ARG A 151 -16.59 53.54 4.37
C ARG A 151 -18.11 53.65 4.32
N SER A 152 -18.82 53.04 5.26
CA SER A 152 -20.25 53.31 5.44
C SER A 152 -20.40 54.78 5.85
N ASP A 153 -20.91 55.58 4.92
CA ASP A 153 -21.44 56.90 5.23
C ASP A 153 -22.85 56.73 5.80
N ASN A 154 -23.16 57.52 6.82
CA ASN A 154 -24.32 57.41 7.70
C ASN A 154 -25.52 58.17 7.15
#